data_AF-G0L5Z5-F1
#
_entry.id   AF-G0L5Z5-F1
#
_cell.length_a   1.000
_cell.length_b   1.000
_cell.length_c   1.000
_cell.angle_alpha   90.00
_cell.angle_beta   90.00
_cell.angle_gamma   90.00
#
_symmetry.space_group_name_H-M   'P 1'
#
loop_
_entity.id
_entity.type
_entity.pdbx_description
1 polymer ?
#
loop_
_entity_poly.entity_id
_entity_poly.type
_entity_poly.pdbx_seq_one_letter_code
_entity_poly.pdbx_strand_id
1 'polypeptide(L)' 'MISCEKAAIICNKAQYREATFIEKLKLRFHLFMCKTCSKATKKNTQLTSLCDKANLHSLSEQDKLKMKEILQEKD' A
#
# COMPACT_ATOMS: atom_id res chain seq x y z
N MET A 1 3.19 18.07 -14.99
CA MET A 1 2.51 17.72 -13.71
C MET A 1 1.53 16.57 -14.01
N ILE A 2 1.42 15.55 -13.15
CA ILE A 2 0.42 14.46 -13.34
C ILE A 2 -0.96 14.89 -12.81
N SER A 3 -2.04 14.26 -13.27
CA SER A 3 -3.39 14.47 -12.73
C SER A 3 -3.52 13.94 -11.30
N CYS A 4 -4.49 14.45 -10.53
CA CYS A 4 -4.78 13.94 -9.17
C CYS A 4 -5.14 12.45 -9.18
N GLU A 5 -5.90 12.00 -10.19
CA GLU A 5 -6.25 10.58 -10.35
C GLU A 5 -5.00 9.71 -10.55
N LYS A 6 -4.08 10.14 -11.43
CA LYS A 6 -2.81 9.45 -11.64
C LYS A 6 -1.93 9.51 -10.40
N ALA A 7 -1.97 10.60 -9.64
CA ALA A 7 -1.28 10.72 -8.37
C ALA A 7 -1.83 9.73 -7.33
N ALA A 8 -3.15 9.53 -7.27
CA ALA A 8 -3.77 8.55 -6.39
C ALA A 8 -3.35 7.11 -6.75
N ILE A 9 -3.35 6.76 -8.04
CA ILE A 9 -2.87 5.46 -8.52
C ILE A 9 -1.40 5.23 -8.12
N ILE A 10 -0.53 6.22 -8.36
CA ILE A 10 0.89 6.10 -8.00
C ILE A 10 1.08 6.05 -6.48
N CYS A 11 0.26 6.76 -5.70
CA CYS A 11 0.28 6.69 -4.24
C CYS A 11 -0.03 5.27 -3.75
N ASN A 12 -1.05 4.61 -4.33
CA ASN A 12 -1.38 3.22 -4.02
C ASN A 12 -0.23 2.28 -4.39
N LYS A 13 0.29 2.38 -5.62
CA LYS A 13 1.47 1.59 -6.03
C LYS A 13 2.66 1.80 -5.08
N ALA A 14 2.90 3.02 -4.62
CA ALA A 14 3.98 3.30 -3.69
C ALA A 14 3.78 2.61 -2.33
N GLN A 15 2.55 2.53 -1.85
CA GLN A 15 2.18 1.86 -0.59
C GLN A 15 2.49 0.35 -0.65
N TYR A 16 2.21 -0.29 -1.79
CA TYR A 16 2.46 -1.72 -2.01
C TYR A 16 3.85 -2.03 -2.59
N ARG A 17 4.76 -1.04 -2.63
CA ARG A 17 6.12 -1.16 -3.18
C ARG A 17 6.17 -1.50 -4.68
N GLU A 18 5.10 -1.21 -5.42
CA GLU A 18 4.94 -1.45 -6.86
C GLU A 18 5.31 -0.23 -7.72
N ALA A 19 5.47 0.95 -7.11
CA ALA A 19 5.79 2.17 -7.85
C ALA A 19 7.26 2.22 -8.29
N THR A 20 7.47 2.53 -9.57
CA THR A 20 8.81 2.78 -10.14
C THR A 20 9.44 4.06 -9.58
N PHE A 21 10.76 4.19 -9.73
CA PHE A 21 11.48 5.39 -9.30
C PHE A 21 10.96 6.68 -9.97
N ILE A 22 10.70 6.62 -11.29
CA ILE A 22 10.20 7.77 -12.06
C ILE A 22 8.79 8.16 -11.60
N GLU A 23 7.92 7.19 -11.32
CA GLU A 23 6.58 7.45 -10.77
C GLU A 23 6.67 8.14 -9.41
N LYS A 24 7.56 7.67 -8.51
CA LYS A 24 7.78 8.29 -7.20
C LYS A 24 8.27 9.74 -7.32
N LEU A 25 9.17 10.04 -8.26
CA LEU A 25 9.64 11.40 -8.50
C LEU A 25 8.52 12.32 -9.00
N LYS A 26 7.72 11.85 -9.97
CA LYS A 26 6.55 12.58 -10.49
C LYS A 26 5.50 12.82 -9.40
N LEU A 27 5.28 11.84 -8.53
CA LEU A 27 4.37 11.97 -7.39
C LEU A 27 4.89 13.04 -6.42
N ARG A 28 6.17 12.99 -6.01
CA ARG A 28 6.77 14.00 -5.11
C ARG A 28 6.57 15.42 -5.62
N PHE A 29 6.80 15.64 -6.91
CA PHE A 29 6.56 16.95 -7.54
C PHE A 29 5.08 17.37 -7.50
N HIS A 30 4.15 16.45 -7.75
CA HIS A 30 2.72 16.73 -7.66
C HIS A 30 2.28 17.06 -6.21
N LEU A 31 2.77 16.31 -5.22
CA LEU A 31 2.44 16.52 -3.81
C LEU A 31 2.94 17.87 -3.28
N PHE A 32 4.03 18.41 -3.86
CA PHE A 32 4.52 19.74 -3.52
C PHE A 32 3.51 20.85 -3.91
N MET A 33 2.81 20.69 -5.04
CA MET A 33 1.90 21.71 -5.56
C MET A 33 0.43 21.46 -5.23
N CYS A 34 0.03 20.21 -4.96
CA CYS A 34 -1.35 19.84 -4.66
C CYS A 34 -1.53 19.52 -3.17
N LYS A 35 -2.06 20.50 -2.41
CA LYS A 35 -2.31 20.34 -0.97
C LYS A 35 -3.27 19.19 -0.65
N THR A 36 -4.27 18.95 -1.49
CA THR A 36 -5.23 17.86 -1.31
C THR A 36 -4.55 16.50 -1.39
N CYS A 37 -3.76 16.27 -2.45
CA CYS A 37 -3.01 15.03 -2.60
C CYS A 37 -1.95 14.88 -1.51
N SER A 38 -1.26 15.96 -1.12
CA SER A 38 -0.31 15.95 0.01
C SER A 38 -0.97 15.51 1.31
N LYS A 39 -2.15 16.06 1.64
CA LYS A 39 -2.93 15.66 2.82
C LYS A 39 -3.40 14.21 2.73
N ALA A 40 -3.85 13.77 1.57
CA ALA A 40 -4.28 12.39 1.34
C ALA A 40 -3.13 11.39 1.51
N THR A 41 -1.97 11.66 0.88
CA THR A 41 -0.77 10.83 1.04
C THR A 41 -0.31 10.81 2.48
N LYS A 42 -0.29 11.94 3.19
CA LYS A 42 0.09 11.98 4.62
C LYS A 42 -0.82 11.10 5.48
N LYS A 43 -2.14 11.17 5.28
CA LYS A 43 -3.11 10.33 6.00
C LYS A 43 -2.93 8.84 5.67
N ASN A 44 -2.71 8.50 4.40
CA ASN A 44 -2.46 7.11 3.99
C ASN A 44 -1.17 6.55 4.63
N THR A 45 -0.08 7.32 4.61
CA THR A 45 1.17 6.92 5.28
C THR A 45 0.98 6.76 6.79
N GLN A 46 0.21 7.65 7.43
CA GLN A 46 -0.11 7.52 8.86
C GLN A 46 -0.90 6.25 9.15
N LEU A 47 -1.89 5.91 8.32
CA LEU A 47 -2.66 4.67 8.47
C LEU A 47 -1.74 3.44 8.39
N THR A 48 -0.88 3.37 7.37
CA THR A 48 0.10 2.28 7.24
C THR A 48 0.99 2.16 8.49
N SER A 49 1.52 3.28 8.98
CA SER A 49 2.34 3.27 10.20
C SER A 49 1.57 2.80 11.45
N LEU A 50 0.29 3.13 11.56
CA LEU A 50 -0.55 2.64 12.66
C LEU A 50 -0.78 1.12 12.56
N CYS A 51 -1.03 0.60 11.36
CA CYS A 51 -1.13 -0.84 11.12
C CYS A 51 0.16 -1.57 11.49
N ASP A 52 1.33 -1.04 11.09
CA ASP A 52 2.63 -1.61 11.43
C ASP A 52 2.86 -1.63 12.95
N LYS A 53 2.46 -0.56 13.65
CA LYS A 53 2.58 -0.45 15.12
C LYS A 53 1.59 -1.32 15.88
N ALA A 54 0.44 -1.63 15.29
CA ALA A 54 -0.57 -2.49 15.92
C ALA A 54 -0.13 -3.96 16.01
N ASN A 55 1.03 -4.32 15.46
CA ASN A 55 1.58 -5.67 15.46
C ASN A 55 0.56 -6.72 14.99
N LEU A 56 -0.14 -6.38 13.90
CA LEU A 56 -1.17 -7.21 13.31
C LEU A 56 -0.57 -8.57 12.93
N HIS A 57 -1.06 -9.64 13.57
CA HIS A 57 -0.71 -11.00 13.20
C HIS A 57 -1.60 -11.44 12.04
N SER A 58 -0.96 -11.81 10.93
CA SER A 58 -1.61 -12.47 9.80
C SER A 58 -1.07 -13.89 9.67
N LEU A 59 -1.91 -14.79 9.14
CA LEU A 59 -1.45 -16.12 8.76
C LEU A 59 -0.37 -16.01 7.69
N SER A 60 0.75 -16.70 7.88
CA SER A 60 1.74 -16.84 6.83
C SER A 60 1.15 -17.60 5.65
N GLU A 61 1.71 -17.45 4.46
CA GLU A 61 1.28 -18.24 3.30
C GLU A 61 1.45 -19.75 3.56
N GLN A 62 2.47 -20.14 4.33
CA GLN A 62 2.66 -21.53 4.73
C GLN A 62 1.55 -22.04 5.66
N ASP A 63 1.12 -21.22 6.62
CA ASP A 63 0.00 -21.59 7.51
C ASP A 63 -1.28 -21.75 6.72
N LYS A 64 -1.53 -20.85 5.75
CA LYS A 64 -2.70 -20.95 4.86
C LYS A 64 -2.67 -22.21 4.00
N LEU A 65 -1.50 -22.59 3.47
CA LEU A 65 -1.35 -23.82 2.68
C LEU A 65 -1.61 -25.07 3.52
N LYS A 66 -0.99 -25.17 4.70
CA LYS A 66 -1.25 -26.27 5.64
C LYS A 66 -2.72 -26.38 6.02
N MET A 67 -3.39 -25.25 6.27
CA MET A 67 -4.82 -25.24 6.56
C MET A 67 -5.65 -25.78 5.39
N LYS A 68 -5.26 -25.49 4.14
CA LYS A 68 -5.95 -26.03 2.95
C LYS A 68 -5.74 -27.53 2.80
N GLU A 69 -4.52 -28.01 3.02
CA GLU A 69 -4.20 -29.45 2.97
C GLU A 69 -5.02 -30.23 4.01
N ILE A 70 -5.07 -29.75 5.26
CA ILE A 70 -5.88 -30.36 6.33
C ILE A 70 -7.38 -30.43 5.98
N LEU A 71 -7.90 -29.41 5.28
CA LEU A 71 -9.29 -29.42 4.83
C LEU A 71 -9.53 -30.44 3.71
N GLN A 72 -8.57 -30.62 2.81
CA GLN A 72 -8.66 -31.55 1.68
C GLN A 72 -8.46 -33.01 2.10
N GLU A 73 -7.66 -33.29 3.13
CA GLU A 73 -7.45 -34.64 3.67
C GLU A 73 -8.65 -35.17 4.50
N LYS A 74 -9.62 -34.30 4.81
CA LYS A 74 -10.80 -34.64 5.61
C LYS A 74 -12.05 -34.98 4.77
N ASP A 75 -11.93 -34.94 3.44
CA ASP A 75 -12.91 -35.44 2.47
C ASP A 75 -12.46 -36.80 1.90
#